data_AF-A0A7W1YC67-F1
#
_entry.id   AF-A0A7W1YC67-F1
#
_cell.length_a   1.000
_cell.length_b   1.000
_cell.length_c   1.000
_cell.angle_alpha   90.00
_cell.angle_beta   90.00
_cell.angle_gamma   90.00
#
_symmetry.space_group_name_H-M   'P 1'
#
loop_
_entity.id
_entity.type
_entity.pdbx_description
1 polymer ?
#
loop_
_entity_poly.entity_id
_entity_poly.type
_entity_poly.pdbx_seq_one_letter_code
_entity_poly.pdbx_strand_id
1 'polypeptide(L)'
;LDLFRMPVELKIDTDGKTEEKRIEVQGTNSPFSVETFGKPRRIVIDPQDNVLKNSSDIKLRASILRGQGMVQQGDLAGALSEFNKALESNKNSSLAHYRVAEVFFQQKNYQAAANAYRESLNGDGEPRWTEVWSHIQLGKIFDLTGQRERATNEYRQALQTNDNTQGAMDEARKYLQKAYEQQKNG
;
A
#
# COMPACT_ATOMS: atom_id res chain seq x y z
N LEU A 1 -8.86 19.59 0.53
CA LEU A 1 -9.92 18.67 1.02
C LEU A 1 -10.19 17.68 -0.10
N ASP A 2 -9.56 16.51 -0.02
CA ASP A 2 -9.82 15.44 -0.98
C ASP A 2 -11.14 14.77 -0.56
N LEU A 3 -12.24 15.16 -1.21
CA LEU A 3 -13.53 14.54 -0.98
C LEU A 3 -13.47 13.14 -1.55
N PHE A 4 -13.45 12.13 -0.68
CA PHE A 4 -13.50 10.71 -1.03
C PHE A 4 -14.54 10.47 -2.15
N ARG A 5 -14.07 9.97 -3.30
CA ARG A 5 -14.91 9.57 -4.45
C ARG A 5 -14.69 8.09 -4.70
N MET A 6 -15.79 7.34 -4.78
CA MET A 6 -15.74 5.90 -5.01
C MET A 6 -16.71 5.54 -6.14
N PRO A 7 -16.20 5.06 -7.29
CA PRO A 7 -17.06 4.54 -8.34
C PRO A 7 -17.67 3.22 -7.90
N VAL A 8 -18.99 3.07 -8.08
CA VAL A 8 -19.74 1.84 -7.77
C VAL A 8 -20.48 1.39 -9.02
N GLU A 9 -20.32 0.13 -9.38
CA GLU A 9 -21.03 -0.47 -10.51
C GLU A 9 -22.41 -0.97 -10.08
N LEU A 10 -23.37 -0.93 -11.00
CA LEU A 10 -24.74 -1.34 -10.81
C LEU A 10 -25.12 -2.24 -11.98
N LYS A 11 -25.72 -3.39 -11.68
CA LYS A 11 -26.39 -4.24 -12.67
C LYS A 11 -27.89 -4.12 -12.49
N ILE A 12 -28.57 -3.66 -13.53
CA ILE A 12 -29.99 -3.37 -13.52
C ILE A 12 -30.69 -4.29 -14.52
N ASP A 13 -31.48 -5.22 -14.03
CA ASP A 13 -32.31 -6.09 -14.84
C ASP A 13 -33.65 -5.39 -15.11
N THR A 14 -33.95 -5.08 -16.37
CA THR A 14 -35.21 -4.46 -16.81
C THR A 14 -36.10 -5.47 -17.54
N ASP A 15 -37.34 -5.10 -17.86
CA ASP A 15 -38.30 -5.94 -18.59
C ASP A 15 -37.79 -6.48 -19.96
N GLY A 16 -36.76 -5.86 -20.56
CA GLY A 16 -36.24 -6.24 -21.88
C GLY A 16 -34.75 -6.59 -21.95
N LYS A 17 -33.90 -5.96 -21.13
CA LYS A 17 -32.45 -6.21 -21.12
C LYS A 17 -31.82 -5.88 -19.77
N THR A 18 -30.65 -6.48 -19.54
CA THR A 18 -29.79 -6.12 -18.40
C THR A 18 -28.86 -4.97 -18.80
N GLU A 19 -28.75 -3.96 -17.94
CA GLU A 19 -27.85 -2.82 -18.12
C GLU A 19 -26.82 -2.77 -16.99
N GLU A 20 -25.57 -2.45 -17.34
CA GLU A 20 -24.51 -2.14 -16.39
C GLU A 20 -24.26 -0.64 -16.38
N LYS A 21 -24.26 -0.03 -15.20
CA LYS A 21 -24.12 1.42 -14.99
C LYS A 21 -23.08 1.67 -13.90
N ARG A 22 -22.38 2.80 -13.95
CA ARG A 22 -21.43 3.22 -12.91
C ARG A 22 -21.89 4.54 -12.30
N ILE A 23 -21.90 4.61 -10.97
CA ILE A 23 -22.21 5.82 -10.20
C ILE A 23 -20.99 6.25 -9.39
N GLU A 24 -20.85 7.55 -9.15
CA GLU A 24 -19.80 8.12 -8.29
C GLU A 24 -20.39 8.46 -6.92
N VAL A 25 -19.89 7.82 -5.87
CA VAL A 25 -20.29 8.12 -4.49
C VAL A 25 -19.28 9.07 -3.86
N GLN A 26 -19.77 10.18 -3.30
CA GLN A 26 -18.98 11.22 -2.64
C GLN A 26 -19.37 11.37 -1.17
N GLY A 27 -18.43 11.11 -0.26
CA GLY A 27 -18.69 11.17 1.19
C GLY A 27 -19.49 9.97 1.72
N THR A 28 -20.18 10.15 2.87
CA THR A 28 -20.86 9.07 3.59
C THR A 28 -22.30 8.80 3.12
N ASN A 29 -22.89 9.71 2.35
CA ASN A 29 -24.20 9.57 1.75
C ASN A 29 -24.25 10.40 0.46
N SER A 30 -24.60 9.76 -0.66
CA SER A 30 -24.75 10.45 -1.95
C SER A 30 -26.05 10.02 -2.61
N PRO A 31 -26.99 10.95 -2.85
CA PRO A 31 -28.13 10.66 -3.69
C PRO A 31 -27.65 10.47 -5.14
N PHE A 32 -28.19 9.46 -5.83
CA PHE A 32 -27.93 9.23 -7.24
C PHE A 32 -29.24 8.97 -7.98
N SER A 33 -29.25 9.26 -9.27
CA SER A 33 -30.34 8.95 -10.19
C SER A 33 -29.76 8.29 -11.43
N VAL A 34 -30.37 7.20 -11.87
CA VAL A 34 -29.92 6.43 -13.04
C VAL A 34 -31.12 6.22 -13.96
N GLU A 35 -30.99 6.68 -15.19
CA GLU A 35 -31.97 6.40 -16.24
C GLU A 35 -31.77 4.98 -16.78
N THR A 36 -32.86 4.22 -16.80
CA THR A 36 -32.91 2.82 -17.25
C THR A 36 -33.79 2.70 -18.48
N PHE A 37 -33.41 1.83 -19.42
CA PHE A 37 -34.15 1.66 -20.68
C PHE A 37 -35.59 1.16 -20.49
N GLY A 38 -35.85 0.37 -19.46
CA GLY A 38 -37.18 -0.15 -19.13
C GLY A 38 -37.44 -0.11 -17.63
N LYS A 39 -38.62 -0.56 -17.22
CA LYS A 39 -38.97 -0.65 -15.80
C LYS A 39 -37.99 -1.60 -15.09
N PRO A 40 -37.26 -1.14 -14.07
CA PRO A 40 -36.32 -1.99 -13.34
C PRO A 40 -37.08 -3.04 -12.54
N ARG A 41 -36.65 -4.31 -12.65
CA ARG A 41 -37.16 -5.44 -11.86
C ARG A 41 -36.26 -5.76 -10.69
N ARG A 42 -34.94 -5.75 -10.93
CA ARG A 42 -33.91 -6.05 -9.95
C ARG A 42 -32.74 -5.12 -10.17
N ILE A 43 -32.26 -4.53 -9.08
CA ILE A 43 -31.03 -3.74 -9.08
C ILE A 43 -30.07 -4.46 -8.15
N VAL A 44 -28.92 -4.85 -8.69
CA VAL A 44 -27.79 -5.37 -7.93
C VAL A 44 -26.74 -4.28 -7.90
N ILE A 45 -26.44 -3.78 -6.71
CA ILE A 45 -25.34 -2.84 -6.51
C ILE A 45 -24.07 -3.67 -6.36
N ASP A 46 -23.02 -3.25 -7.05
CA ASP A 46 -21.71 -3.90 -7.08
C ASP A 46 -21.80 -5.39 -7.50
N PRO A 47 -22.22 -5.67 -8.73
CA PRO A 47 -22.49 -7.04 -9.19
C PRO A 47 -21.25 -7.94 -9.20
N GLN A 48 -20.04 -7.36 -9.23
CA GLN A 48 -18.78 -8.10 -9.12
C GLN A 48 -18.18 -8.10 -7.70
N ASP A 49 -18.90 -7.61 -6.67
CA ASP A 49 -18.48 -7.58 -5.26
C ASP A 49 -17.18 -6.78 -4.98
N ASN A 50 -16.87 -5.76 -5.79
CA ASN A 50 -15.67 -4.92 -5.69
C ASN A 50 -15.73 -3.82 -4.60
N VAL A 51 -16.91 -3.47 -4.10
CA VAL A 51 -17.19 -2.29 -3.26
C VAL A 51 -18.00 -2.64 -2.01
N LEU A 52 -19.02 -3.48 -2.11
CA LEU A 52 -19.99 -3.74 -1.03
C LEU A 52 -19.64 -4.94 -0.17
N LYS A 53 -18.64 -5.75 -0.56
CA LYS A 53 -18.05 -6.69 0.37
C LYS A 53 -16.96 -6.02 1.17
N ASN A 54 -17.07 -6.23 2.47
CA ASN A 54 -16.04 -6.15 3.50
C ASN A 54 -14.84 -7.07 3.18
N SER A 55 -14.33 -7.02 1.95
CA SER A 55 -13.28 -7.88 1.44
C SER A 55 -12.02 -7.62 2.24
N SER A 56 -11.26 -8.68 2.49
CA SER A 56 -9.96 -8.59 3.15
C SER A 56 -9.07 -7.56 2.47
N ASP A 57 -9.18 -7.40 1.14
CA ASP A 57 -8.44 -6.41 0.36
C ASP A 57 -8.86 -4.96 0.65
N ILE A 58 -10.16 -4.65 0.73
CA ILE A 58 -10.61 -3.28 1.08
C ILE A 58 -10.25 -2.96 2.53
N LYS A 59 -10.39 -3.91 3.46
CA LYS A 59 -9.95 -3.72 4.86
C LYS A 59 -8.45 -3.47 4.95
N LEU A 60 -7.66 -4.26 4.20
CA LEU A 60 -6.21 -4.11 4.10
C LEU A 60 -5.89 -2.69 3.62
N ARG A 61 -6.42 -2.28 2.47
CA ARG A 61 -6.17 -0.95 1.88
C ARG A 61 -6.62 0.18 2.80
N ALA A 62 -7.82 0.09 3.37
CA ALA A 62 -8.35 1.12 4.27
C ALA A 62 -7.49 1.27 5.53
N SER A 63 -7.03 0.16 6.11
CA SER A 63 -6.16 0.19 7.29
C SER A 63 -4.78 0.74 6.94
N ILE A 64 -4.23 0.41 5.76
CA ILE A 64 -2.98 1.00 5.26
C ILE A 64 -3.10 2.52 5.08
N LEU A 65 -4.19 3.00 4.45
CA LEU A 65 -4.40 4.44 4.25
C LEU A 65 -4.54 5.20 5.57
N ARG A 66 -5.27 4.64 6.54
CA ARG A 66 -5.37 5.23 7.89
C ARG A 66 -4.02 5.26 8.60
N GLY A 67 -3.28 4.16 8.56
CA GLY A 67 -1.94 4.07 9.14
C GLY A 67 -0.98 5.10 8.55
N GLN A 68 -1.00 5.29 7.23
CA GLN A 68 -0.21 6.33 6.56
C GLN A 68 -0.60 7.75 7.02
N GLY A 69 -1.90 8.03 7.16
CA GLY A 69 -2.37 9.30 7.70
C GLY A 69 -1.86 9.56 9.13
N MET A 70 -1.80 8.52 9.97
CA MET A 70 -1.26 8.61 11.32
C MET A 70 0.27 8.85 11.33
N VAL A 71 1.03 8.20 10.43
CA VAL A 71 2.47 8.49 10.26
C VAL A 71 2.69 9.97 9.91
N GLN A 72 1.89 10.52 9.01
CA GLN A 72 2.00 11.94 8.64
C GLN A 72 1.68 12.89 9.81
N GLN A 73 0.83 12.45 10.75
CA GLN A 73 0.51 13.18 11.98
C GLN A 73 1.55 12.97 13.09
N GLY A 74 2.53 12.09 12.89
CA GLY A 74 3.53 11.71 13.89
C GLY A 74 3.06 10.65 14.89
N ASP A 75 1.84 10.14 14.76
CA ASP A 75 1.32 9.05 15.59
C ASP A 75 1.79 7.69 15.05
N LEU A 76 3.05 7.38 15.35
CA LEU A 76 3.68 6.12 14.94
C LEU A 76 3.07 4.90 15.62
N ALA A 77 2.53 5.06 16.83
CA ALA A 77 1.92 3.96 17.58
C ALA A 77 0.54 3.60 16.99
N GLY A 78 -0.29 4.60 16.70
CA GLY A 78 -1.54 4.43 15.99
C GLY A 78 -1.33 3.83 14.60
N ALA A 79 -0.31 4.31 13.87
CA ALA A 79 0.04 3.77 12.55
C ALA A 79 0.35 2.27 12.58
N LEU A 80 1.17 1.82 13.54
CA LEU A 80 1.46 0.39 13.73
C LEU A 80 0.20 -0.41 14.04
N SER A 81 -0.71 0.13 14.85
CA SER A 81 -2.00 -0.54 15.14
C SER A 81 -2.82 -0.75 13.87
N GLU A 82 -2.92 0.26 13.00
CA GLU A 82 -3.66 0.14 11.74
C GLU A 82 -2.96 -0.80 10.74
N PHE A 83 -1.62 -0.78 10.65
CA PHE A 83 -0.92 -1.75 9.79
C PHE A 83 -1.04 -3.19 10.31
N ASN A 84 -1.09 -3.40 11.63
CA ASN A 84 -1.38 -4.73 12.20
C ASN A 84 -2.79 -5.22 11.86
N LYS A 85 -3.81 -4.35 11.85
CA LYS A 85 -5.15 -4.70 11.35
C LYS A 85 -5.13 -5.08 9.86
N ALA A 86 -4.26 -4.43 9.09
CA ALA A 86 -4.04 -4.79 7.69
C ALA A 86 -3.48 -6.23 7.59
N LEU A 87 -2.48 -6.56 8.42
CA LEU A 87 -1.88 -7.90 8.51
C LEU A 87 -2.85 -8.96 9.06
N GLU A 88 -3.81 -8.60 9.91
CA GLU A 88 -4.89 -9.52 10.31
C GLU A 88 -5.77 -9.92 9.13
N SER A 89 -5.96 -9.01 8.16
CA SER A 89 -6.75 -9.26 6.96
C SER A 89 -5.96 -10.04 5.89
N ASN A 90 -4.66 -9.76 5.74
CA ASN A 90 -3.73 -10.54 4.93
C ASN A 90 -2.34 -10.56 5.60
N LYS A 91 -2.03 -11.70 6.24
CA LYS A 91 -0.78 -11.90 6.99
C LYS A 91 0.47 -11.87 6.12
N ASN A 92 0.31 -12.15 4.83
CA ASN A 92 1.40 -12.21 3.87
C ASN A 92 1.50 -10.93 3.04
N SER A 93 0.77 -9.85 3.39
CA SER A 93 0.80 -8.62 2.61
C SER A 93 2.19 -7.99 2.61
N SER A 94 2.85 -7.97 1.45
CA SER A 94 4.14 -7.31 1.27
C SER A 94 4.02 -5.81 1.60
N LEU A 95 2.96 -5.16 1.11
CA LEU A 95 2.71 -3.75 1.41
C LEU A 95 2.59 -3.43 2.91
N ALA A 96 1.84 -4.24 3.66
CA ALA A 96 1.62 -3.97 5.08
C ALA A 96 2.93 -4.12 5.88
N HIS A 97 3.71 -5.17 5.60
CA HIS A 97 5.04 -5.36 6.19
C HIS A 97 6.01 -4.23 5.83
N TYR A 98 6.00 -3.78 4.57
CA TYR A 98 6.80 -2.63 4.13
C TYR A 98 6.48 -1.37 4.96
N ARG A 99 5.18 -1.09 5.18
CA ARG A 99 4.72 0.07 5.95
C ARG A 99 5.10 -0.01 7.42
N VAL A 100 5.00 -1.19 8.03
CA VAL A 100 5.48 -1.44 9.39
C VAL A 100 6.98 -1.17 9.49
N ALA A 101 7.75 -1.63 8.50
CA ALA A 101 9.18 -1.41 8.43
C ALA A 101 9.55 0.08 8.35
N GLU A 102 8.83 0.88 7.55
CA GLU A 102 9.01 2.34 7.48
C GLU A 102 8.81 3.01 8.84
N VAL A 103 7.79 2.59 9.59
CA VAL A 103 7.54 3.14 10.93
C VAL A 103 8.69 2.79 11.89
N PHE A 104 9.15 1.54 11.90
CA PHE A 104 10.29 1.16 12.73
C PHE A 104 11.58 1.88 12.32
N PHE A 105 11.77 2.13 11.03
CA PHE A 105 12.91 2.91 10.53
C PHE A 105 12.87 4.35 11.05
N GLN A 106 11.69 4.99 11.03
CA GLN A 106 11.51 6.34 11.60
C GLN A 106 11.75 6.38 13.11
N GLN A 107 11.38 5.31 13.82
CA GLN A 107 11.68 5.14 15.26
C GLN A 107 13.17 4.82 15.53
N LYS A 108 14.01 4.72 14.49
CA LYS A 108 15.41 4.29 14.56
C LYS A 108 15.60 2.88 15.13
N ASN A 109 14.52 2.08 15.15
CA ASN A 109 14.58 0.67 15.50
C ASN A 109 14.98 -0.14 14.26
N TYR A 110 16.24 -0.03 13.87
CA TYR A 110 16.77 -0.59 12.63
C TYR A 110 16.66 -2.12 12.56
N GLN A 111 16.77 -2.80 13.69
CA GLN A 111 16.63 -4.26 13.74
C GLN A 111 15.19 -4.70 13.41
N ALA A 112 14.19 -4.05 14.03
CA ALA A 112 12.79 -4.34 13.75
C ALA A 112 12.41 -3.95 12.30
N ALA A 113 12.91 -2.80 11.83
CA ALA A 113 12.71 -2.36 10.45
C ALA A 113 13.27 -3.37 9.45
N ALA A 114 14.49 -3.86 9.65
CA ALA A 114 15.09 -4.83 8.75
C ALA A 114 14.34 -6.17 8.75
N ASN A 115 13.81 -6.60 9.89
CA ASN A 115 12.98 -7.80 9.95
C ASN A 115 11.69 -7.63 9.14
N ALA A 116 10.98 -6.51 9.33
CA ALA A 116 9.74 -6.23 8.62
C ALA A 116 9.95 -6.04 7.11
N TYR A 117 11.06 -5.43 6.65
CA TYR A 117 11.39 -5.40 5.22
C TYR A 117 11.67 -6.79 4.65
N ARG A 118 12.28 -7.70 5.41
CA ARG A 118 12.44 -9.10 4.99
C ARG A 118 11.10 -9.83 4.92
N GLU A 119 10.20 -9.57 5.86
CA GLU A 119 8.83 -10.11 5.79
C GLU A 119 8.08 -9.57 4.57
N SER A 120 8.29 -8.29 4.21
CA SER A 120 7.76 -7.73 2.96
C SER A 120 8.28 -8.49 1.73
N LEU A 121 9.57 -8.83 1.68
CA LEU A 121 10.16 -9.59 0.57
C LEU A 121 9.67 -11.05 0.51
N ASN A 122 9.29 -11.63 1.65
CA ASN A 122 8.74 -12.99 1.74
C ASN A 122 7.21 -13.05 1.61
N GLY A 123 6.55 -11.90 1.40
CA GLY A 123 5.10 -11.78 1.33
C GLY A 123 4.52 -12.21 -0.02
N ASP A 124 3.34 -11.67 -0.33
CA ASP A 124 2.59 -11.91 -1.57
C ASP A 124 3.18 -11.23 -2.81
N GLY A 125 4.22 -10.40 -2.63
CA GLY A 125 4.89 -9.68 -3.70
C GLY A 125 4.11 -8.49 -4.23
N GLU A 126 2.99 -8.13 -3.56
CA GLU A 126 2.10 -7.07 -4.01
C GLU A 126 2.09 -5.86 -3.06
N PRO A 127 2.20 -4.64 -3.61
CA PRO A 127 2.49 -4.31 -5.00
C PRO A 127 3.98 -4.52 -5.36
N ARG A 128 4.27 -4.94 -6.59
CA ARG A 128 5.63 -5.30 -7.06
C ARG A 128 6.75 -4.31 -6.69
N TRP A 129 6.46 -3.01 -6.66
CA TRP A 129 7.44 -1.99 -6.27
C TRP A 129 7.96 -2.16 -4.82
N THR A 130 7.25 -2.87 -3.95
CA THR A 130 7.73 -3.14 -2.57
C THR A 130 9.00 -3.97 -2.58
N GLU A 131 9.23 -4.81 -3.60
CA GLU A 131 10.44 -5.63 -3.70
C GLU A 131 11.68 -4.74 -3.84
N VAL A 132 11.71 -3.88 -4.86
CA VAL A 132 12.86 -2.99 -5.12
C VAL A 132 13.10 -2.05 -3.94
N TRP A 133 12.03 -1.48 -3.38
CA TRP A 133 12.16 -0.54 -2.28
C TRP A 133 12.55 -1.22 -0.97
N SER A 134 12.14 -2.47 -0.72
CA SER A 134 12.57 -3.21 0.48
C SER A 134 14.08 -3.45 0.47
N HIS A 135 14.64 -3.85 -0.68
CA HIS A 135 16.09 -3.98 -0.84
C HIS A 135 16.83 -2.64 -0.62
N ILE A 136 16.33 -1.54 -1.19
CA ILE A 136 16.95 -0.22 -0.96
C ILE A 136 16.93 0.15 0.52
N GLN A 137 15.82 -0.06 1.22
CA GLN A 137 15.70 0.31 2.63
C GLN A 137 16.52 -0.61 3.54
N LEU A 138 16.60 -1.91 3.24
CA LEU A 138 17.55 -2.82 3.90
C LEU A 138 19.00 -2.37 3.70
N GLY A 139 19.35 -1.95 2.47
CA GLY A 139 20.65 -1.36 2.17
C GLY A 139 20.95 -0.15 3.05
N LYS A 140 19.99 0.78 3.16
CA LYS A 140 20.12 1.99 4.02
C LYS A 140 20.32 1.61 5.48
N ILE A 141 19.56 0.64 5.99
CA ILE A 141 19.70 0.13 7.36
C ILE A 141 21.10 -0.47 7.59
N PHE A 142 21.60 -1.26 6.64
CA PHE A 142 22.93 -1.85 6.76
C PHE A 142 24.04 -0.80 6.70
N ASP A 143 23.91 0.24 5.88
CA ASP A 143 24.84 1.38 5.90
C ASP A 143 24.86 2.08 7.27
N LEU A 144 23.68 2.37 7.85
CA LEU A 144 23.57 3.02 9.16
C LEU A 144 24.11 2.18 10.31
N THR A 145 24.10 0.86 10.17
CA THR A 145 24.61 -0.09 11.17
C THR A 145 26.06 -0.51 10.91
N GLY A 146 26.74 0.11 9.94
CA GLY A 146 28.15 -0.13 9.61
C GLY A 146 28.41 -1.40 8.79
N GLN A 147 27.37 -2.10 8.33
CA GLN A 147 27.45 -3.33 7.55
C GLN A 147 27.47 -3.05 6.04
N ARG A 148 28.44 -2.24 5.59
CA ARG A 148 28.51 -1.73 4.21
C ARG A 148 28.48 -2.82 3.14
N GLU A 149 29.16 -3.95 3.36
CA GLU A 149 29.16 -5.05 2.41
C GLU A 149 27.74 -5.60 2.18
N ARG A 150 26.99 -5.84 3.26
CA ARG A 150 25.59 -6.25 3.19
C ARG A 150 24.74 -5.19 2.50
N ALA A 151 24.97 -3.90 2.81
CA ALA A 151 24.27 -2.81 2.16
C ALA A 151 24.44 -2.83 0.64
N THR A 152 25.68 -2.99 0.15
CA THR A 152 25.94 -3.05 -1.28
C THR A 152 25.32 -4.26 -1.97
N ASN A 153 25.20 -5.38 -1.27
CA ASN A 153 24.50 -6.56 -1.80
C ASN A 153 23.01 -6.29 -1.96
N GLU A 154 22.36 -5.67 -0.96
CA GLU A 154 20.95 -5.29 -1.06
C GLU A 154 20.72 -4.27 -2.20
N TYR A 155 21.56 -3.25 -2.36
CA TYR A 155 21.41 -2.31 -3.48
C TYR A 155 21.61 -2.98 -4.85
N ARG A 156 22.49 -4.00 -4.95
CA ARG A 156 22.61 -4.80 -6.19
C ARG A 156 21.35 -5.61 -6.44
N GLN A 157 20.76 -6.21 -5.41
CA GLN A 157 19.49 -6.94 -5.52
C GLN A 157 18.36 -6.00 -5.96
N ALA A 158 18.29 -4.78 -5.43
CA ALA A 158 17.35 -3.76 -5.89
C ALA A 158 17.48 -3.51 -7.41
N LEU A 159 18.69 -3.39 -7.94
CA LEU A 159 18.91 -3.22 -9.39
C LEU A 159 18.50 -4.45 -10.22
N GLN A 160 18.58 -5.66 -9.66
CA GLN A 160 18.19 -6.89 -10.35
C GLN A 160 16.68 -7.03 -10.52
N THR A 161 15.87 -6.35 -9.69
CA THR A 161 14.40 -6.35 -9.83
C THR A 161 13.92 -5.75 -11.15
N ASN A 162 14.77 -4.94 -11.81
CA ASN A 162 14.44 -4.16 -13.00
C ASN A 162 13.23 -3.22 -12.84
N ASP A 163 12.90 -2.82 -11.62
CA ASP A 163 11.82 -1.87 -11.30
C ASP A 163 12.39 -0.47 -10.97
N ASN A 164 12.02 0.56 -11.74
CA ASN A 164 12.43 1.95 -11.49
C ASN A 164 11.29 2.83 -10.97
N THR A 165 10.31 2.24 -10.28
CA THR A 165 9.20 2.97 -9.67
C THR A 165 9.72 4.05 -8.73
N GLN A 166 9.35 5.30 -8.99
CA GLN A 166 9.79 6.48 -8.23
C GLN A 166 11.32 6.69 -8.20
N GLY A 167 12.05 6.22 -9.22
CA GLY A 167 13.51 6.42 -9.30
C GLY A 167 14.32 5.46 -8.42
N ALA A 168 13.72 4.32 -8.02
CA ALA A 168 14.34 3.33 -7.15
C ALA A 168 15.73 2.86 -7.64
N MET A 169 15.91 2.63 -8.94
CA MET A 169 17.21 2.21 -9.47
C MET A 169 18.27 3.30 -9.33
N ASP A 170 17.87 4.55 -9.52
CA ASP A 170 18.79 5.68 -9.41
C ASP A 170 19.19 5.89 -7.95
N GLU A 171 18.28 5.69 -6.99
CA GLU A 171 18.61 5.59 -5.56
C GLU A 171 19.59 4.45 -5.27
N ALA A 172 19.33 3.24 -5.78
CA ALA A 172 20.21 2.10 -5.56
C ALA A 172 21.62 2.34 -6.12
N ARG A 173 21.74 2.90 -7.34
CA ARG A 173 23.04 3.28 -7.95
C ARG A 173 23.75 4.34 -7.13
N LYS A 174 23.03 5.35 -6.66
CA LYS A 174 23.57 6.40 -5.78
C LYS A 174 24.16 5.78 -4.52
N TYR A 175 23.43 4.88 -3.87
CA TYR A 175 23.91 4.28 -2.61
C TYR A 175 24.96 3.18 -2.79
N LEU A 176 25.11 2.62 -3.99
CA LEU A 176 26.28 1.81 -4.34
C LEU A 176 27.55 2.65 -4.38
N GLN A 177 27.48 3.87 -4.93
CA GLN A 177 28.63 4.77 -5.01
C GLN A 177 28.98 5.41 -3.66
N LYS A 178 27.97 5.83 -2.89
CA LYS A 178 28.16 6.50 -1.60
C LYS A 178 27.26 5.89 -0.53
N ALA A 179 27.81 5.56 0.64
CA ALA A 179 27.02 5.04 1.75
C ALA A 179 25.89 5.98 2.15
N TYR A 180 24.73 5.41 2.49
CA TYR A 180 23.65 6.18 3.07
C TYR A 180 24.06 6.68 4.45
N GLU A 181 23.93 7.98 4.65
CA GLU A 181 24.14 8.64 5.93
C GLU A 181 22.84 9.37 6.27
N GLN A 182 22.29 9.11 7.47
CA GLN A 182 21.12 9.83 7.92
C GLN A 182 21.51 11.30 8.14
N GLN A 183 20.86 12.22 7.43
CA GLN A 183 21.04 13.65 7.69
C GLN A 183 20.64 13.93 9.15
N LYS A 184 21.61 14.39 9.94
CA LYS A 184 21.34 14.96 11.26
C LYS A 184 20.62 16.28 11.01
N ASN A 185 19.30 16.25 11.00
CA ASN A 185 18.53 17.48 11.18
C ASN A 185 18.81 17.94 12.61
N GLY A 186 19.71 18.91 12.74
CA GLY A 186 20.02 19.62 13.98
C GLY A 186 18.99 20.70 14.26
#